data_AF-X1C8B7-F1
#
_entry.id   AF-X1C8B7-F1
#
_cell.length_a   1.000
_cell.length_b   1.000
_cell.length_c   1.000
_cell.angle_alpha   90.00
_cell.angle_beta   90.00
_cell.angle_gamma   90.00
#
_symmetry.space_group_name_H-M   'P 1'
#
loop_
_entity.id
_entity.type
_entity.pdbx_description
1 polymer ?
#
loop_
_entity_poly.entity_id
_entity_poly.type
_entity_poly.pdbx_seq_one_letter_code
_entity_poly.pdbx_strand_id
1 'polypeptide(L)' 'MQKHTIFNFIGIGLLVLGGISGFSLFIRAVVGKEKFSEGWGIGTLWGLFIIGLVAGITILAISW' A
#
# COMPACT_ATOMS: atom_id res chain seq x y z
N MET A 1 22.63 -13.53 -10.54
CA MET A 1 21.36 -13.37 -11.29
C MET A 1 20.08 -13.60 -10.47
N GLN A 2 20.06 -14.33 -9.33
CA GLN A 2 18.81 -14.63 -8.60
C GLN A 2 18.22 -13.49 -7.73
N LYS A 3 19.02 -12.51 -7.29
CA LYS A 3 18.58 -11.52 -6.29
C LYS A 3 17.52 -10.54 -6.84
N HIS A 4 17.66 -10.11 -8.09
CA HIS A 4 16.76 -9.14 -8.73
C HIS A 4 15.32 -9.68 -8.89
N THR A 5 15.15 -10.99 -9.10
CA THR A 5 13.82 -11.60 -9.24
C THR A 5 13.03 -11.51 -7.94
N ILE A 6 13.68 -11.76 -6.81
CA ILE A 6 13.04 -11.73 -5.48
C ILE A 6 12.63 -10.29 -5.14
N PHE A 7 13.52 -9.32 -5.38
CA PHE A 7 13.21 -7.91 -5.13
C PHE A 7 12.06 -7.39 -6.01
N ASN A 8 11.99 -7.79 -7.28
CA ASN A 8 10.85 -7.44 -8.13
C ASN A 8 9.53 -8.03 -7.62
N PHE A 9 9.52 -9.29 -7.17
CA PHE A 9 8.33 -9.88 -6.57
C PHE A 9 7.90 -9.18 -5.28
N ILE A 10 8.86 -8.83 -4.41
CA ILE A 10 8.60 -8.09 -3.17
C ILE A 10 8.07 -6.68 -3.48
N GLY A 11 8.67 -5.97 -4.43
CA GLY A 11 8.24 -4.63 -4.86
C GLY A 11 6.83 -4.62 -5.42
N ILE A 12 6.48 -5.59 -6.27
CA ILE A 12 5.11 -5.77 -6.78
C ILE A 12 4.16 -6.10 -5.63
N GLY A 13 4.54 -7.00 -4.71
CA GLY A 13 3.71 -7.34 -3.54
C GLY A 13 3.42 -6.14 -2.64
N LEU A 14 4.43 -5.30 -2.39
CA LEU A 14 4.30 -4.05 -1.64
C LEU A 14 3.39 -3.04 -2.35
N LEU A 15 3.50 -2.91 -3.67
CA LEU A 15 2.61 -2.06 -4.46
C LEU A 15 1.16 -2.55 -4.43
N VAL A 16 0.92 -3.86 -4.48
CA VAL A 16 -0.43 -4.44 -4.39
C VAL A 16 -1.03 -4.21 -3.00
N LEU A 17 -0.26 -4.45 -1.92
CA LEU A 17 -0.69 -4.17 -0.54
C LEU A 17 -0.98 -2.68 -0.33
N GLY A 18 -0.12 -1.81 -0.88
CA GLY A 18 -0.37 -0.36 -0.94
C GLY A 18 -1.65 -0.04 -1.70
N GLY A 19 -1.82 -0.56 -2.91
CA GLY A 19 -3.02 -0.34 -3.73
C GLY A 19 -4.32 -0.75 -3.05
N ILE A 20 -4.34 -1.91 -2.37
CA ILE A 20 -5.53 -2.40 -1.64
C ILE A 20 -5.87 -1.49 -0.44
N SER A 21 -4.86 -1.04 0.29
CA SER A 21 -5.05 -0.12 1.42
C SER A 21 -5.49 1.27 0.95
N GLY A 22 -4.94 1.77 -0.16
CA GLY A 22 -5.37 3.00 -0.82
C GLY A 22 -6.80 2.92 -1.38
N PHE A 23 -7.17 1.80 -2.00
CA PHE A 23 -8.54 1.56 -2.46
C PHE A 23 -9.54 1.55 -1.30
N SER A 24 -9.18 0.93 -0.17
CA SER A 24 -9.99 0.95 1.04
C SER A 24 -10.17 2.36 1.60
N LEU A 25 -9.11 3.18 1.59
CA LEU A 25 -9.18 4.60 1.96
C LEU A 25 -10.06 5.40 1.00
N PHE A 26 -9.98 5.12 -0.30
CA PHE A 26 -10.78 5.77 -1.33
C PHE A 26 -12.26 5.46 -1.19
N ILE A 27 -12.63 4.18 -1.05
CA ILE A 27 -14.01 3.75 -0.78
C ILE A 27 -14.54 4.46 0.47
N ARG A 28 -13.74 4.55 1.53
CA ARG A 28 -14.13 5.19 2.79
C ARG A 28 -14.30 6.70 2.64
N ALA A 29 -13.48 7.36 1.83
CA ALA A 29 -13.62 8.78 1.50
C ALA A 29 -14.88 9.05 0.67
N VAL A 30 -15.21 8.16 -0.28
CA VAL A 30 -16.39 8.27 -1.16
C VAL A 30 -17.70 7.94 -0.44
N VAL A 31 -17.71 6.92 0.43
CA VAL A 31 -18.91 6.43 1.14
C VAL A 31 -19.27 7.32 2.35
N GLY A 32 -18.37 8.23 2.76
CA GLY A 32 -18.66 9.26 3.76
C GLY A 32 -18.53 8.80 5.22
N LYS A 33 -18.15 9.75 6.08
CA LYS A 33 -17.80 9.55 7.51
C LYS A 33 -18.95 9.01 8.38
N GLU A 34 -20.19 9.00 7.89
CA GLU A 34 -21.38 8.71 8.70
C GLU A 34 -21.50 7.23 9.12
N LYS A 35 -20.94 6.29 8.34
CA LYS A 35 -20.96 4.85 8.69
C LYS A 35 -19.65 4.33 9.25
N PHE A 36 -18.56 5.04 8.99
CA PHE A 36 -17.24 4.66 9.43
C PHE A 36 -16.79 5.60 10.54
N SER A 37 -17.42 5.43 11.72
CA SER A 37 -16.88 5.86 13.01
C SER A 37 -15.37 5.62 13.05
N GLU A 38 -14.65 6.47 13.78
CA GLU A 38 -13.19 6.58 13.95
C GLU A 38 -12.54 5.29 14.48
N GLY A 39 -12.78 4.19 13.79
CA GLY A 39 -12.38 2.85 14.10
C GLY A 39 -10.88 2.75 13.92
N TRP A 40 -10.27 2.33 15.01
CA TRP A 40 -8.97 1.71 15.11
C TRP A 40 -8.59 1.03 13.77
N GLY A 41 -7.71 1.67 12.99
CA GLY A 41 -7.30 1.16 11.67
C GLY A 41 -7.21 2.19 10.54
N ILE A 42 -7.79 3.40 10.66
CA ILE A 42 -7.61 4.43 9.61
C ILE A 42 -6.14 4.84 9.46
N GLY A 43 -5.44 5.08 10.58
CA GLY A 43 -4.02 5.41 10.58
C GLY A 43 -3.17 4.25 10.07
N THR A 44 -3.56 3.02 10.38
CA THR A 44 -2.90 1.80 9.89
C THR A 44 -3.05 1.64 8.38
N LEU A 45 -4.24 1.90 7.82
CA LEU A 45 -4.49 1.88 6.37
C LEU A 45 -3.67 2.95 5.64
N TRP A 46 -3.60 4.17 6.19
CA TRP A 46 -2.72 5.22 5.66
C TRP A 46 -1.23 4.84 5.75
N GLY A 47 -0.81 4.25 6.86
CA GLY A 47 0.55 3.74 7.02
C GLY A 47 0.89 2.66 6.00
N LEU A 48 0.03 1.64 5.85
CA LEU A 48 0.20 0.58 4.84
C LEU A 48 0.20 1.12 3.41
N PHE A 49 -0.64 2.12 3.12
CA PHE A 49 -0.69 2.75 1.81
C PHE A 49 0.63 3.47 1.49
N ILE A 50 1.09 4.36 2.37
CA ILE A 50 2.31 5.13 2.19
C ILE A 50 3.53 4.20 2.15
N ILE A 51 3.64 3.28 3.12
CA ILE A 51 4.78 2.35 3.20
C ILE A 51 4.80 1.41 2.01
N GLY A 52 3.67 0.81 1.63
CA GLY A 52 3.58 -0.09 0.49
C GLY A 52 3.91 0.59 -0.83
N LEU A 53 3.44 1.84 -1.01
CA LEU A 53 3.71 2.62 -2.21
C LEU A 53 5.16 3.08 -2.28
N VAL A 54 5.68 3.70 -1.21
CA VAL A 54 7.07 4.20 -1.17
C VAL A 54 8.05 3.03 -1.22
N ALA A 55 7.93 2.03 -0.35
CA ALA A 55 8.86 0.90 -0.32
C ALA A 55 8.77 0.06 -1.60
N GLY A 56 7.57 -0.16 -2.15
CA GLY A 56 7.39 -0.88 -3.40
C GLY A 56 8.07 -0.18 -4.58
N ILE A 57 7.86 1.14 -4.72
CA ILE A 57 8.51 1.94 -5.76
C ILE A 57 10.03 1.97 -5.56
N THR A 58 10.51 2.23 -4.34
CA THR A 58 11.95 2.29 -4.05
C THR A 58 12.64 0.96 -4.35
N ILE A 59 12.05 -0.17 -3.97
CA ILE A 59 12.62 -1.49 -4.25
C ILE A 59 12.66 -1.75 -5.76
N LEU A 60 11.59 -1.43 -6.50
CA LEU A 60 11.57 -1.60 -7.95
C LEU A 60 12.57 -0.67 -8.65
N ALA A 61 12.72 0.57 -8.17
CA ALA A 61 13.65 1.55 -8.73
C ALA A 61 15.12 1.17 -8.50
N ILE A 62 15.44 0.57 -7.35
CA ILE A 62 16.81 0.08 -7.05
C ILE A 62 17.08 -1.28 -7.73
N SER A 63 16.04 -2.06 -7.99
CA SER A 63 16.15 -3.38 -8.60
C SER A 63 16.21 -3.36 -10.14
N TRP A 64 16.00 -2.19 -10.75
CA TRP A 64 16.18 -1.89 -12.18
C TRP A 64 17.67 -1.73 -12.51
#